data_AF-A0A7X8Z2Q6-F1
#
_entry.id   AF-A0A7X8Z2Q6-F1
#
_cell.length_a   1.000
_cell.length_b   1.000
_cell.length_c   1.000
_cell.angle_alpha   90.00
_cell.angle_beta   90.00
_cell.angle_gamma   90.00
#
_symmetry.space_group_name_H-M   'P 1'
#
loop_
_entity.id
_entity.type
_entity.pdbx_description
1 polymer ?
#
loop_
_entity_poly.entity_id
_entity_poly.type
_entity_poly.pdbx_seq_one_letter_code
_entity_poly.pdbx_strand_id
1 'polypeptide(L)'
;MTWRDTDGDGLPDDWETFYGLNPLSTNGMHGASGDPDGDGFTNIEEYRLGSSPTSSAGLGYVFHRGNIGQLQVAIQDSTNCAGNNDSRQFVQRTIQFVEITNANMRPMEFTFRVSVTGRVERQNSGYDLVNVNDELVFGGSNEGMECQMANKSGDVLVKVMAPPGEIALSYDTVDSLFHVGAFARVTDIEMVDVNTNVLSIDIKFADPDDAGWADLEENIVILSDKNTRIKIKITPQLPDLQTIFNDRSTALKIKTSGTAPAGQDYTLTSQNTTLVQGIGYSEVRVSLTRDQLKTLGVLPSQEADSITEKAWLDHGSSSASAPSNLTDGNAFESGLSVETRGKSTHFGNLESSPPNSHIDKTFFIAAGREIITARFGNSVSPKRQIMNQADLFYYSGHGNHADAILQGGFAPIDVTGYWNKDLDCVIVAGCAVLDIKDYRAQSFLPLSWLKWYAAGGDWSPGAQWEPTGPSYLIGYNWTAPLDNQDSSGIISYFLSVLGNGASIVNAWKQANDLGVGRNACVIDCSTNPHVYWYWDETSGPAIWTNVIKSGGSW
;
A
#
# COMPACT_ATOMS: atom_id res chain seq x y z
N MET A 1 -32.44 -30.88 26.34
CA MET A 1 -32.14 -31.15 27.77
C MET A 1 -33.28 -30.57 28.61
N THR A 2 -33.62 -31.20 29.73
CA THR A 2 -34.65 -30.69 30.66
C THR A 2 -33.99 -29.87 31.75
N TRP A 3 -34.37 -28.61 31.90
CA TRP A 3 -33.77 -27.72 32.90
C TRP A 3 -34.18 -28.15 34.32
N ARG A 4 -33.24 -28.76 35.04
CA ARG A 4 -33.34 -29.17 36.44
C ARG A 4 -32.04 -28.74 37.13
N ASP A 5 -32.17 -28.08 38.26
CA ASP A 5 -31.08 -27.52 39.08
C ASP A 5 -31.39 -27.94 40.53
N THR A 6 -30.73 -29.01 40.99
CA THR A 6 -31.09 -29.71 42.23
C THR A 6 -30.50 -29.03 43.47
N ASP A 7 -29.37 -28.34 43.36
CA ASP A 7 -28.72 -27.66 44.48
C ASP A 7 -28.95 -26.13 44.51
N GLY A 8 -29.52 -25.58 43.44
CA GLY A 8 -30.06 -24.23 43.36
C GLY A 8 -29.02 -23.14 43.13
N ASP A 9 -27.87 -23.45 42.54
CA ASP A 9 -26.82 -22.46 42.26
C ASP A 9 -26.89 -21.80 40.88
N GLY A 10 -27.85 -22.23 40.04
CA GLY A 10 -28.08 -21.71 38.70
C GLY A 10 -27.39 -22.49 37.58
N LEU A 11 -26.71 -23.60 37.89
CA LEU A 11 -26.21 -24.58 36.92
C LEU A 11 -27.23 -25.73 36.74
N PRO A 12 -27.44 -26.28 35.53
CA PRO A 12 -28.29 -27.46 35.35
C PRO A 12 -27.59 -28.78 35.70
N ASP A 13 -28.30 -29.69 36.36
CA ASP A 13 -27.83 -31.02 36.77
C ASP A 13 -27.15 -31.79 35.62
N ASP A 14 -27.75 -31.74 34.43
CA ASP A 14 -27.27 -32.44 33.23
C ASP A 14 -25.92 -31.88 32.76
N TRP A 15 -25.71 -30.55 32.87
CA TRP A 15 -24.49 -29.87 32.48
C TRP A 15 -23.37 -30.14 33.48
N GLU A 16 -23.68 -30.06 34.77
CA GLU A 16 -22.73 -30.38 35.83
C GLU A 16 -22.27 -31.83 35.75
N THR A 17 -23.21 -32.77 35.58
CA THR A 17 -22.89 -34.20 35.42
C THR A 17 -22.04 -34.47 34.17
N PHE A 18 -22.33 -33.77 33.06
CA PHE A 18 -21.58 -33.93 31.80
C PHE A 18 -20.11 -33.55 31.95
N TYR A 19 -19.82 -32.48 32.69
CA TYR A 19 -18.45 -32.01 32.94
C TYR A 19 -17.81 -32.58 34.22
N GLY A 20 -18.42 -33.60 34.83
CA GLY A 20 -17.86 -34.27 36.01
C GLY A 20 -17.92 -33.43 37.30
N LEU A 21 -18.78 -32.41 37.34
CA LEU A 21 -19.14 -31.68 38.55
C LEU A 21 -20.23 -32.43 39.34
N ASN A 22 -20.52 -31.96 40.55
CA ASN A 22 -21.46 -32.60 41.46
C ASN A 22 -22.75 -31.77 41.57
N PRO A 23 -23.87 -32.20 40.96
CA PRO A 23 -25.15 -31.46 40.91
C PRO A 23 -25.90 -31.38 42.25
N LEU A 24 -25.24 -31.77 43.34
CA LEU A 24 -25.74 -31.70 44.71
C LEU A 24 -24.85 -30.78 45.58
N SER A 25 -23.96 -30.00 44.98
CA SER A 25 -22.89 -29.28 45.67
C SER A 25 -22.58 -27.91 45.06
N THR A 26 -23.13 -26.87 45.67
CA THR A 26 -22.86 -25.46 45.36
C THR A 26 -21.47 -24.95 45.78
N ASN A 27 -20.56 -25.81 46.24
CA ASN A 27 -19.30 -25.43 46.88
C ASN A 27 -18.04 -25.80 46.07
N GLY A 28 -16.97 -25.02 46.25
CA GLY A 28 -15.65 -25.31 45.71
C GLY A 28 -15.62 -25.31 44.18
N MET A 29 -14.94 -26.27 43.58
CA MET A 29 -14.88 -26.44 42.12
C MET A 29 -16.24 -26.84 41.50
N HIS A 30 -17.21 -27.31 42.29
CA HIS A 30 -18.49 -27.77 41.76
C HIS A 30 -19.52 -26.66 41.63
N GLY A 31 -19.45 -25.64 42.50
CA GLY A 31 -20.46 -24.58 42.49
C GLY A 31 -20.32 -23.60 41.33
N ALA A 32 -21.36 -22.80 41.10
CA ALA A 32 -21.44 -21.74 40.10
C ALA A 32 -20.20 -20.80 40.03
N SER A 33 -19.53 -20.54 41.15
CA SER A 33 -18.32 -19.69 41.21
C SER A 33 -16.99 -20.47 41.18
N GLY A 34 -17.03 -21.78 40.95
CA GLY A 34 -15.85 -22.63 40.84
C GLY A 34 -15.13 -22.38 39.51
N ASP A 35 -13.82 -22.63 39.51
CA ASP A 35 -12.94 -22.57 38.33
C ASP A 35 -12.07 -23.85 38.37
N PRO A 36 -12.56 -24.98 37.84
CA PRO A 36 -11.93 -26.28 38.02
C PRO A 36 -10.67 -26.48 37.18
N ASP A 37 -10.53 -25.76 36.06
CA ASP A 37 -9.39 -25.85 35.15
C ASP A 37 -8.37 -24.71 35.29
N GLY A 38 -8.73 -23.66 36.04
CA GLY A 38 -7.85 -22.56 36.41
C GLY A 38 -7.64 -21.54 35.29
N ASP A 39 -8.55 -21.47 34.31
CA ASP A 39 -8.45 -20.53 33.19
C ASP A 39 -8.98 -19.12 33.50
N GLY A 40 -9.60 -18.96 34.67
CA GLY A 40 -10.09 -17.70 35.20
C GLY A 40 -11.57 -17.40 34.90
N PHE A 41 -12.28 -18.30 34.21
CA PHE A 41 -13.74 -18.26 34.10
C PHE A 41 -14.41 -19.10 35.19
N THR A 42 -15.55 -18.64 35.68
CA THR A 42 -16.35 -19.42 36.63
C THR A 42 -17.29 -20.37 35.91
N ASN A 43 -17.65 -21.50 36.53
CA ASN A 43 -18.61 -22.47 35.99
C ASN A 43 -19.90 -21.82 35.45
N ILE A 44 -20.43 -20.79 36.11
CA ILE A 44 -21.64 -20.07 35.65
C ILE A 44 -21.40 -19.18 34.44
N GLU A 45 -20.20 -18.60 34.31
CA GLU A 45 -19.79 -17.86 33.12
C GLU A 45 -19.61 -18.83 31.96
N GLU A 46 -18.97 -19.97 32.20
CA GLU A 46 -18.75 -21.01 31.20
C GLU A 46 -20.04 -21.69 30.75
N TYR A 47 -20.97 -21.97 31.67
CA TYR A 47 -22.31 -22.42 31.34
C TYR A 47 -23.04 -21.42 30.44
N ARG A 48 -22.91 -20.12 30.71
CA ARG A 48 -23.51 -19.06 29.87
C ARG A 48 -22.79 -18.87 28.53
N LEU A 49 -21.50 -19.18 28.47
CA LEU A 49 -20.66 -19.05 27.29
C LEU A 49 -20.62 -20.33 26.43
N GLY A 50 -21.16 -21.44 26.93
CA GLY A 50 -21.12 -22.75 26.28
C GLY A 50 -19.70 -23.35 26.22
N SER A 51 -18.80 -22.96 27.12
CA SER A 51 -17.45 -23.52 27.24
C SER A 51 -17.42 -24.72 28.19
N SER A 52 -16.22 -25.25 28.49
CA SER A 52 -16.04 -26.45 29.31
C SER A 52 -15.30 -26.12 30.60
N PRO A 53 -15.91 -26.32 31.78
CA PRO A 53 -15.32 -26.03 33.08
C PRO A 53 -14.19 -26.95 33.51
N THR A 54 -13.68 -27.77 32.61
CA THR A 54 -12.62 -28.75 32.88
C THR A 54 -11.52 -28.71 31.84
N SER A 55 -11.52 -27.69 30.97
CA SER A 55 -10.63 -27.57 29.83
C SER A 55 -10.23 -26.11 29.58
N SER A 56 -9.01 -25.76 29.99
CA SER A 56 -8.38 -24.45 29.79
C SER A 56 -8.03 -24.10 28.32
N ALA A 57 -8.48 -24.91 27.36
CA ALA A 57 -8.41 -24.59 25.94
C ALA A 57 -9.54 -23.60 25.58
N GLY A 58 -9.23 -22.30 25.63
CA GLY A 58 -10.19 -21.21 25.43
C GLY A 58 -11.11 -21.37 24.21
N LEU A 59 -12.37 -20.98 24.37
CA LEU A 59 -13.48 -20.95 23.40
C LEU A 59 -13.31 -21.89 22.19
N GLY A 60 -13.20 -23.18 22.48
CA GLY A 60 -13.40 -24.21 21.46
C GLY A 60 -14.87 -24.22 21.05
N TYR A 61 -15.17 -23.90 19.80
CA TYR A 61 -16.50 -24.07 19.22
C TYR A 61 -16.94 -25.52 19.39
N VAL A 62 -17.85 -25.80 20.34
CA VAL A 62 -18.45 -27.13 20.49
C VAL A 62 -19.49 -27.29 19.40
N PHE A 63 -19.15 -28.04 18.35
CA PHE A 63 -20.15 -28.55 17.44
C PHE A 63 -21.01 -29.56 18.19
N HIS A 64 -22.23 -29.19 18.54
CA HIS A 64 -23.26 -30.19 18.79
C HIS A 64 -23.46 -30.97 17.50
N ARG A 65 -22.84 -32.16 17.40
CA ARG A 65 -23.25 -33.20 16.46
C ARG A 65 -24.66 -33.65 16.84
N GLY A 66 -25.66 -32.83 16.54
CA GLY A 66 -27.03 -33.30 16.37
C GLY A 66 -26.99 -34.42 15.33
N ASN A 67 -27.69 -35.52 15.58
CA ASN A 67 -27.64 -36.76 14.80
C ASN A 67 -27.67 -36.54 13.27
N ILE A 68 -26.49 -36.35 12.64
CA ILE A 68 -26.32 -36.21 11.17
C ILE A 68 -26.92 -37.45 10.48
N GLY A 69 -26.95 -38.59 11.17
CA GLY A 69 -27.58 -39.83 10.74
C GLY A 69 -29.10 -39.80 10.51
N GLN A 70 -29.80 -38.67 10.77
CA GLN A 70 -31.25 -38.53 10.51
C GLN A 70 -31.63 -37.55 9.40
N LEU A 71 -30.69 -36.82 8.78
CA LEU A 71 -31.02 -35.92 7.66
C LEU A 71 -31.14 -36.71 6.35
N GLN A 72 -32.25 -37.43 6.25
CA GLN A 72 -32.67 -38.17 5.06
C GLN A 72 -34.08 -37.72 4.67
N VAL A 73 -34.23 -37.39 3.40
CA VAL A 73 -35.52 -37.25 2.73
C VAL A 73 -35.73 -38.50 1.88
N ALA A 74 -36.89 -39.12 2.03
CA ALA A 74 -37.28 -40.28 1.24
C ALA A 74 -38.66 -40.00 0.68
N ILE A 75 -38.82 -40.26 -0.61
CA ILE A 75 -40.11 -40.20 -1.27
C ILE A 75 -40.70 -41.62 -1.18
N GLN A 76 -41.85 -41.74 -0.51
CA GLN A 76 -42.60 -42.99 -0.53
C GLN A 76 -43.54 -42.96 -1.72
N ASP A 77 -43.21 -43.75 -2.75
CA ASP A 77 -44.16 -44.08 -3.80
C ASP A 77 -44.13 -45.58 -4.16
N SER A 78 -45.29 -46.03 -4.65
CA SER A 78 -45.82 -47.37 -4.91
C SER A 78 -44.89 -48.37 -5.64
N THR A 79 -45.17 -49.66 -5.47
CA THR A 79 -44.42 -50.80 -6.05
C THR A 79 -44.62 -51.05 -7.57
N ASN A 80 -45.27 -50.16 -8.34
CA ASN A 80 -45.49 -50.39 -9.78
C ASN A 80 -45.32 -49.14 -10.67
N CYS A 81 -44.49 -49.26 -11.69
CA CYS A 81 -44.10 -48.23 -12.66
C CYS A 81 -45.17 -47.89 -13.72
N ALA A 82 -46.47 -47.90 -13.39
CA ALA A 82 -47.53 -47.94 -14.41
C ALA A 82 -48.76 -47.06 -14.12
N GLY A 83 -48.59 -45.87 -13.56
CA GLY A 83 -49.70 -44.90 -13.48
C GLY A 83 -49.23 -43.46 -13.32
N ASN A 84 -50.21 -42.55 -13.39
CA ASN A 84 -49.97 -41.11 -13.33
C ASN A 84 -50.11 -40.59 -11.90
N ASN A 85 -49.08 -39.90 -11.42
CA ASN A 85 -49.13 -39.10 -10.22
C ASN A 85 -48.90 -37.63 -10.57
N ASP A 86 -49.95 -36.88 -10.93
CA ASP A 86 -49.81 -35.46 -11.34
C ASP A 86 -49.52 -34.50 -10.16
N SER A 87 -49.00 -35.01 -9.04
CA SER A 87 -48.75 -34.25 -7.82
C SER A 87 -47.26 -34.14 -7.52
N ARG A 88 -46.70 -32.94 -7.71
CA ARG A 88 -45.33 -32.58 -7.28
C ARG A 88 -45.10 -32.98 -5.83
N GLN A 89 -44.05 -33.74 -5.56
CA GLN A 89 -43.64 -34.07 -4.20
C GLN A 89 -42.36 -33.32 -3.85
N PHE A 90 -42.46 -32.46 -2.83
CA PHE A 90 -41.33 -31.73 -2.29
C PHE A 90 -41.16 -32.11 -0.83
N VAL A 91 -40.04 -32.74 -0.50
CA VAL A 91 -39.71 -33.10 0.88
C VAL A 91 -38.42 -32.41 1.27
N GLN A 92 -38.49 -31.63 2.34
CA GLN A 92 -37.35 -30.93 2.92
C GLN A 92 -37.15 -31.36 4.37
N ARG A 93 -35.89 -31.55 4.75
CA ARG A 93 -35.47 -31.73 6.13
C ARG A 93 -34.39 -30.71 6.43
N THR A 94 -34.36 -30.28 7.68
CA THR A 94 -33.52 -29.18 8.14
C THR A 94 -32.71 -29.62 9.36
N ILE A 95 -31.45 -29.22 9.40
CA ILE A 95 -30.67 -29.11 10.64
C ILE A 95 -30.54 -27.62 10.97
N GLN A 96 -30.91 -27.25 12.19
CA GLN A 96 -30.67 -25.91 12.71
C GLN A 96 -29.42 -25.87 13.58
N PHE A 97 -28.61 -24.84 13.36
CA PHE A 97 -27.48 -24.47 14.18
C PHE A 97 -27.95 -23.44 15.19
N VAL A 98 -28.25 -23.91 16.40
CA VAL A 98 -28.79 -23.07 17.47
C VAL A 98 -27.69 -22.31 18.23
N GLU A 99 -26.44 -22.82 18.21
CA GLU A 99 -25.38 -22.38 19.12
C GLU A 99 -24.04 -22.09 18.42
N ILE A 100 -24.09 -21.49 17.22
CA ILE A 100 -22.88 -20.88 16.64
C ILE A 100 -22.91 -19.38 16.96
N THR A 101 -22.24 -18.99 18.05
CA THR A 101 -22.23 -17.62 18.59
C THR A 101 -20.83 -16.99 18.54
N ASN A 102 -20.77 -15.66 18.56
CA ASN A 102 -19.57 -14.90 18.95
C ASN A 102 -19.84 -14.18 20.28
N ALA A 103 -18.80 -13.66 20.92
CA ALA A 103 -18.90 -12.90 22.17
C ALA A 103 -19.86 -11.68 22.13
N ASN A 104 -20.30 -11.27 20.93
CA ASN A 104 -21.14 -10.10 20.69
C ASN A 104 -22.53 -10.43 20.11
N MET A 105 -22.91 -11.72 20.00
CA MET A 105 -24.16 -12.21 19.38
C MET A 105 -24.48 -11.64 17.98
N ARG A 106 -23.47 -11.32 17.15
CA ARG A 106 -23.69 -10.79 15.79
C ARG A 106 -23.81 -11.91 14.73
N PRO A 107 -24.66 -11.75 13.69
CA PRO A 107 -24.74 -12.70 12.58
C PRO A 107 -23.38 -12.89 11.88
N MET A 108 -22.96 -14.13 11.68
CA MET A 108 -21.71 -14.50 10.98
C MET A 108 -21.99 -15.52 9.88
N GLU A 109 -21.24 -15.42 8.78
CA GLU A 109 -21.31 -16.38 7.66
C GLU A 109 -20.31 -17.52 7.89
N PHE A 110 -20.77 -18.76 7.74
CA PHE A 110 -19.96 -19.97 7.79
C PHE A 110 -20.05 -20.70 6.46
N THR A 111 -18.94 -21.26 6.00
CA THR A 111 -18.95 -22.13 4.80
C THR A 111 -18.80 -23.58 5.21
N PHE A 112 -19.78 -24.39 4.82
CA PHE A 112 -19.80 -25.84 5.03
C PHE A 112 -19.70 -26.56 3.70
N ARG A 113 -18.92 -27.64 3.66
CA ARG A 113 -19.05 -28.69 2.66
C ARG A 113 -20.04 -29.72 3.16
N VAL A 114 -21.07 -29.96 2.37
CA VAL A 114 -22.10 -30.96 2.65
C VAL A 114 -21.98 -32.06 1.62
N SER A 115 -21.72 -33.27 2.10
CA SER A 115 -21.66 -34.47 1.27
C SER A 115 -23.01 -35.19 1.31
N VAL A 116 -23.59 -35.42 0.14
CA VAL A 116 -24.91 -36.03 -0.02
C VAL A 116 -24.79 -37.31 -0.85
N THR A 117 -25.52 -38.35 -0.47
CA THR A 117 -25.77 -39.53 -1.28
C THR A 117 -27.26 -39.71 -1.50
N GLY A 118 -27.66 -40.23 -2.65
CA GLY A 118 -29.07 -40.39 -2.96
C GLY A 118 -29.31 -41.34 -4.12
N ARG A 119 -30.59 -41.56 -4.40
CA ARG A 119 -31.08 -42.39 -5.49
C ARG A 119 -32.14 -41.60 -6.24
N VAL A 120 -31.83 -41.24 -7.48
CA VAL A 120 -32.64 -40.40 -8.37
C VAL A 120 -32.99 -41.15 -9.64
N GLU A 121 -34.02 -40.74 -10.37
CA GLU A 121 -34.35 -41.34 -11.66
C GLU A 121 -33.22 -41.14 -12.69
N ARG A 122 -33.05 -42.08 -13.61
CA ARG A 122 -32.05 -42.01 -14.68
C ARG A 122 -32.43 -41.06 -15.80
N GLN A 123 -33.72 -40.77 -16.01
CA GLN A 123 -34.17 -39.81 -17.01
C GLN A 123 -34.24 -38.41 -16.38
N ASN A 124 -33.79 -37.37 -17.08
CA ASN A 124 -33.78 -35.99 -16.59
C ASN A 124 -34.80 -35.16 -17.37
N SER A 125 -36.04 -35.13 -16.88
CA SER A 125 -37.12 -34.29 -17.38
C SER A 125 -37.06 -32.84 -16.82
N GLY A 126 -35.96 -32.45 -16.16
CA GLY A 126 -35.87 -31.19 -15.40
C GLY A 126 -36.36 -31.31 -13.95
N TYR A 127 -36.62 -32.54 -13.50
CA TYR A 127 -37.14 -32.89 -12.18
C TYR A 127 -36.26 -33.98 -11.55
N ASP A 128 -36.53 -34.39 -10.30
CA ASP A 128 -35.64 -35.23 -9.48
C ASP A 128 -34.34 -34.54 -9.07
N LEU A 129 -34.50 -33.36 -8.46
CA LEU A 129 -33.39 -32.52 -8.04
C LEU A 129 -33.16 -32.66 -6.54
N VAL A 130 -31.93 -33.00 -6.18
CA VAL A 130 -31.46 -32.99 -4.80
C VAL A 130 -30.65 -31.73 -4.57
N ASN A 131 -31.15 -30.87 -3.68
CA ASN A 131 -30.53 -29.58 -3.37
C ASN A 131 -30.19 -29.50 -1.88
N VAL A 132 -29.18 -28.67 -1.56
CA VAL A 132 -28.89 -28.23 -0.18
C VAL A 132 -28.89 -26.71 -0.17
N ASN A 133 -29.76 -26.08 0.64
CA ASN A 133 -29.94 -24.62 0.66
C ASN A 133 -30.08 -24.01 -0.75
N ASP A 134 -30.94 -24.62 -1.57
CA ASP A 134 -31.21 -24.25 -2.97
C ASP A 134 -30.06 -24.46 -3.99
N GLU A 135 -28.90 -24.96 -3.54
CA GLU A 135 -27.80 -25.35 -4.43
C GLU A 135 -27.95 -26.80 -4.89
N LEU A 136 -27.94 -27.01 -6.22
CA LEU A 136 -28.09 -28.33 -6.82
C LEU A 136 -26.86 -29.20 -6.55
N VAL A 137 -27.09 -30.36 -5.92
CA VAL A 137 -26.02 -31.36 -5.69
C VAL A 137 -25.97 -32.37 -6.83
N PHE A 138 -27.12 -32.97 -7.16
CA PHE A 138 -27.27 -33.87 -8.31
C PHE A 138 -28.75 -34.03 -8.68
N GLY A 139 -28.98 -34.50 -9.91
CA GLY A 139 -30.30 -34.91 -10.39
C GLY A 139 -30.20 -36.04 -11.42
N GLY A 140 -31.30 -36.28 -12.13
CA GLY A 140 -31.36 -37.33 -13.15
C GLY A 140 -30.33 -37.14 -14.29
N SER A 141 -30.01 -38.22 -15.00
CA SER A 141 -28.87 -38.25 -15.95
C SER A 141 -29.21 -38.43 -17.43
N ASN A 142 -30.49 -38.40 -17.85
CA ASN A 142 -30.92 -38.69 -19.24
C ASN A 142 -30.40 -40.03 -19.82
N GLU A 143 -30.12 -41.01 -18.97
CA GLU A 143 -29.48 -42.28 -19.34
C GLU A 143 -30.33 -43.48 -18.87
N GLY A 144 -31.49 -43.70 -19.48
CA GLY A 144 -32.36 -44.85 -19.14
C GLY A 144 -33.80 -44.70 -19.61
N MET A 145 -34.61 -45.74 -19.38
CA MET A 145 -36.08 -45.64 -19.49
C MET A 145 -36.66 -45.04 -18.19
N GLU A 146 -37.83 -44.40 -18.32
CA GLU A 146 -38.58 -43.53 -17.37
C GLU A 146 -38.85 -44.06 -15.93
N CYS A 147 -38.25 -45.19 -15.51
CA CYS A 147 -38.39 -45.73 -14.14
C CYS A 147 -37.11 -46.37 -13.59
N GLN A 148 -35.98 -46.24 -14.27
CA GLN A 148 -34.72 -46.78 -13.76
C GLN A 148 -34.08 -45.79 -12.79
N MET A 149 -33.74 -46.23 -11.58
CA MET A 149 -33.05 -45.39 -10.60
C MET A 149 -31.52 -45.50 -10.71
N ALA A 150 -30.82 -44.41 -10.44
CA ALA A 150 -29.36 -44.35 -10.30
C ALA A 150 -28.96 -43.86 -8.90
N ASN A 151 -27.98 -44.53 -8.30
CA ASN A 151 -27.31 -44.00 -7.11
C ASN A 151 -26.39 -42.85 -7.54
N LYS A 152 -26.45 -41.75 -6.80
CA LYS A 152 -25.64 -40.55 -7.00
C LYS A 152 -25.05 -40.10 -5.67
N SER A 153 -23.93 -39.41 -5.76
CA SER A 153 -23.29 -38.73 -4.65
C SER A 153 -22.69 -37.43 -5.15
N GLY A 154 -22.64 -36.43 -4.30
CA GLY A 154 -22.00 -35.16 -4.62
C GLY A 154 -21.76 -34.35 -3.36
N ASP A 155 -20.83 -33.41 -3.50
CA ASP A 155 -20.50 -32.43 -2.48
C ASP A 155 -20.95 -31.05 -2.95
N VAL A 156 -21.42 -30.24 -2.02
CA VAL A 156 -21.79 -28.85 -2.28
C VAL A 156 -21.27 -27.97 -1.16
N LEU A 157 -20.80 -26.77 -1.52
CA LEU A 157 -20.43 -25.73 -0.55
C LEU A 157 -21.64 -24.85 -0.30
N VAL A 158 -22.07 -24.75 0.95
CA VAL A 158 -23.19 -23.90 1.35
C VAL A 158 -22.73 -22.89 2.40
N LYS A 159 -23.23 -21.67 2.24
CA LYS A 159 -23.02 -20.57 3.18
C LYS A 159 -24.20 -20.49 4.13
N VAL A 160 -23.92 -20.37 5.43
CA VAL A 160 -24.92 -20.33 6.48
C VAL A 160 -24.68 -19.11 7.36
N MET A 161 -25.72 -18.28 7.54
CA MET A 161 -25.71 -17.16 8.47
C MET A 161 -26.20 -17.63 9.85
N ALA A 162 -25.43 -17.45 10.93
CA ALA A 162 -25.85 -17.85 12.27
C ALA A 162 -25.59 -16.77 13.34
N PRO A 163 -26.35 -16.72 14.46
CA PRO A 163 -27.49 -17.60 14.81
C PRO A 163 -28.90 -16.95 14.66
N PRO A 164 -29.95 -17.75 14.35
CA PRO A 164 -29.89 -19.17 14.00
C PRO A 164 -29.55 -19.38 12.52
N GLY A 165 -28.67 -20.34 12.24
CA GLY A 165 -28.35 -20.78 10.88
C GLY A 165 -28.99 -22.13 10.56
N GLU A 166 -29.23 -22.42 9.28
CA GLU A 166 -29.91 -23.64 8.85
C GLU A 166 -29.25 -24.25 7.60
N ILE A 167 -29.13 -25.58 7.59
CA ILE A 167 -28.90 -26.37 6.38
C ILE A 167 -30.15 -27.22 6.11
N ALA A 168 -30.76 -26.98 4.96
CA ALA A 168 -31.92 -27.68 4.44
C ALA A 168 -31.52 -28.61 3.30
N LEU A 169 -31.77 -29.91 3.45
CA LEU A 169 -31.73 -30.89 2.38
C LEU A 169 -33.13 -31.02 1.77
N SER A 170 -33.25 -30.80 0.47
CA SER A 170 -34.52 -30.96 -0.25
C SER A 170 -34.39 -31.97 -1.40
N TYR A 171 -35.49 -32.69 -1.64
CA TYR A 171 -35.69 -33.52 -2.82
C TYR A 171 -37.00 -33.06 -3.46
N ASP A 172 -36.91 -32.63 -4.72
CA ASP A 172 -38.02 -32.13 -5.50
C ASP A 172 -38.28 -33.03 -6.72
N THR A 173 -39.47 -33.62 -6.78
CA THR A 173 -39.92 -34.45 -7.90
C THR A 173 -41.17 -33.85 -8.54
N VAL A 174 -41.18 -33.83 -9.88
CA VAL A 174 -42.39 -33.63 -10.67
C VAL A 174 -42.29 -34.58 -11.85
N ASP A 175 -43.00 -35.68 -11.79
CA ASP A 175 -43.15 -36.53 -12.94
C ASP A 175 -44.56 -37.08 -12.98
N SER A 176 -45.01 -37.42 -14.19
CA SER A 176 -46.27 -38.12 -14.41
C SER A 176 -46.14 -39.63 -14.14
N LEU A 177 -45.08 -40.07 -13.44
CA LEU A 177 -44.68 -41.47 -13.28
C LEU A 177 -44.26 -41.74 -11.81
N PHE A 178 -43.97 -42.99 -11.45
CA PHE A 178 -43.79 -43.42 -10.05
C PHE A 178 -42.33 -43.81 -9.76
N HIS A 179 -41.73 -43.29 -8.67
CA HIS A 179 -40.37 -43.63 -8.23
C HIS A 179 -40.33 -44.64 -7.08
N VAL A 180 -39.63 -45.77 -7.25
CA VAL A 180 -39.46 -46.76 -6.17
C VAL A 180 -38.13 -46.57 -5.43
N GLY A 181 -38.21 -46.05 -4.21
CA GLY A 181 -37.06 -45.95 -3.30
C GLY A 181 -36.11 -44.80 -3.65
N ALA A 182 -36.66 -43.66 -4.06
CA ALA A 182 -35.96 -42.39 -4.19
C ALA A 182 -35.65 -41.81 -2.81
N PHE A 183 -34.41 -41.39 -2.61
CA PHE A 183 -33.99 -40.77 -1.35
C PHE A 183 -32.79 -39.86 -1.57
N ALA A 184 -32.61 -38.91 -0.66
CA ALA A 184 -31.35 -38.20 -0.47
C ALA A 184 -31.01 -38.19 1.02
N ARG A 185 -29.73 -38.33 1.33
CA ARG A 185 -29.20 -38.40 2.68
C ARG A 185 -27.88 -37.67 2.75
N VAL A 186 -27.75 -36.76 3.70
CA VAL A 186 -26.46 -36.19 4.07
C VAL A 186 -25.62 -37.26 4.75
N THR A 187 -24.41 -37.47 4.24
CA THR A 187 -23.45 -38.43 4.78
C THR A 187 -22.37 -37.76 5.61
N ASP A 188 -22.03 -36.51 5.30
CA ASP A 188 -21.06 -35.73 6.07
C ASP A 188 -21.35 -34.22 5.96
N ILE A 189 -20.96 -33.48 7.00
CA ILE A 189 -20.96 -32.01 7.01
C ILE A 189 -19.63 -31.58 7.63
N GLU A 190 -18.77 -31.01 6.80
CA GLU A 190 -17.46 -30.51 7.17
C GLU A 190 -17.49 -28.98 7.11
N MET A 191 -17.10 -28.28 8.18
CA MET A 191 -16.85 -26.84 8.09
C MET A 191 -15.54 -26.64 7.33
N VAL A 192 -15.61 -26.01 6.16
CA VAL A 192 -14.44 -25.81 5.28
C VAL A 192 -13.79 -24.45 5.53
N ASP A 193 -14.53 -23.49 6.08
CA ASP A 193 -14.00 -22.17 6.35
C ASP A 193 -14.64 -21.53 7.60
N VAL A 194 -13.79 -21.15 8.56
CA VAL A 194 -14.15 -20.37 9.76
C VAL A 194 -13.96 -18.88 9.46
N ASN A 195 -14.43 -18.40 8.31
CA ASN A 195 -14.16 -17.04 7.87
C ASN A 195 -15.18 -16.03 8.40
N THR A 196 -15.05 -15.68 9.69
CA THR A 196 -15.43 -14.34 10.21
C THR A 196 -14.48 -13.80 11.29
N ASN A 197 -13.21 -14.23 11.27
CA ASN A 197 -12.11 -13.52 11.94
C ASN A 197 -11.16 -12.85 10.92
N VAL A 198 -11.67 -12.40 9.77
CA VAL A 198 -10.88 -11.64 8.80
C VAL A 198 -10.64 -10.24 9.38
N LEU A 199 -9.60 -10.13 10.21
CA LEU A 199 -9.04 -8.85 10.62
C LEU A 199 -8.47 -8.18 9.35
N SER A 200 -9.16 -7.16 8.86
CA SER A 200 -8.69 -6.31 7.78
C SER A 200 -7.62 -5.37 8.33
N ILE A 201 -6.45 -5.35 7.67
CA ILE A 201 -5.33 -4.49 8.01
C ILE A 201 -5.07 -3.56 6.83
N ASP A 202 -5.24 -2.25 7.06
CA ASP A 202 -4.87 -1.19 6.11
C ASP A 202 -3.70 -0.38 6.68
N ILE A 203 -2.67 -0.17 5.86
CA ILE A 203 -1.42 0.49 6.27
C ILE A 203 -1.23 1.72 5.39
N LYS A 204 -1.06 2.87 6.03
CA LYS A 204 -0.80 4.15 5.35
C LYS A 204 0.38 4.86 5.99
N PHE A 205 1.11 5.61 5.17
CA PHE A 205 1.93 6.69 5.68
C PHE A 205 1.04 7.92 5.89
N ALA A 206 1.27 8.62 6.98
CA ALA A 206 0.57 9.85 7.29
C ALA A 206 1.43 11.07 6.94
N ASP A 207 0.78 12.16 6.58
CA ASP A 207 1.42 13.44 6.33
C ASP A 207 2.16 13.91 7.61
N PRO A 208 3.47 14.16 7.56
CA PRO A 208 4.23 14.63 8.72
C PRO A 208 3.86 16.05 9.18
N ASP A 209 3.30 16.88 8.31
CA ASP A 209 2.93 18.27 8.61
C ASP A 209 1.47 18.39 9.09
N ASP A 210 0.66 17.36 8.89
CA ASP A 210 -0.71 17.30 9.41
C ASP A 210 -0.78 16.65 10.81
N ALA A 211 -1.21 17.41 11.82
CA ALA A 211 -1.34 16.92 13.19
C ALA A 211 -2.45 15.87 13.39
N GLY A 212 -3.43 15.83 12.48
CA GLY A 212 -4.55 14.89 12.43
C GLY A 212 -4.21 13.53 11.81
N TRP A 213 -2.97 13.33 11.35
CA TRP A 213 -2.53 12.09 10.68
C TRP A 213 -3.30 11.81 9.39
N ALA A 214 -3.54 12.85 8.58
CA ALA A 214 -4.05 12.69 7.21
C ALA A 214 -3.17 11.73 6.40
N ASP A 215 -3.75 11.06 5.39
CA ASP A 215 -2.98 10.19 4.50
C ASP A 215 -1.96 11.02 3.72
N LEU A 216 -0.70 10.57 3.67
CA LEU A 216 0.30 11.19 2.83
C LEU A 216 -0.08 11.00 1.36
N GLU A 217 -0.08 12.09 0.59
CA GLU A 217 -0.31 12.04 -0.85
C GLU A 217 0.86 11.38 -1.58
N GLU A 218 0.61 10.84 -2.77
CA GLU A 218 1.61 10.05 -3.52
C GLU A 218 2.79 10.91 -4.03
N ASN A 219 2.51 12.14 -4.43
CA ASN A 219 3.47 13.11 -4.97
C ASN A 219 4.35 13.77 -3.90
N ILE A 220 3.96 13.72 -2.63
CA ILE A 220 4.70 14.35 -1.52
C ILE A 220 5.85 13.44 -1.07
N VAL A 221 7.04 14.03 -0.91
CA VAL A 221 8.23 13.39 -0.38
C VAL A 221 8.38 13.73 1.11
N ILE A 222 8.54 12.71 1.95
CA ILE A 222 8.87 12.90 3.37
C ILE A 222 10.30 13.46 3.47
N LEU A 223 10.42 14.74 3.81
CA LEU A 223 11.71 15.43 3.93
C LEU A 223 12.52 14.95 5.15
N SER A 224 13.83 15.19 5.09
CA SER A 224 14.79 14.62 6.06
C SER A 224 14.70 15.19 7.48
N ASP A 225 14.05 16.34 7.68
CA ASP A 225 13.74 16.94 8.98
C ASP A 225 12.38 16.49 9.54
N LYS A 226 11.59 15.76 8.73
CA LYS A 226 10.26 15.27 9.10
C LYS A 226 10.34 13.82 9.58
N ASN A 227 9.49 13.49 10.55
CA ASN A 227 9.33 12.11 10.99
C ASN A 227 8.50 11.33 9.96
N THR A 228 8.90 10.09 9.71
CA THR A 228 8.10 9.13 8.94
C THR A 228 7.00 8.57 9.83
N ARG A 229 5.75 8.93 9.53
CA ARG A 229 4.56 8.51 10.30
C ARG A 229 3.85 7.38 9.58
N ILE A 230 3.58 6.28 10.28
CA ILE A 230 2.88 5.11 9.76
C ILE A 230 1.68 4.82 10.66
N LYS A 231 0.52 4.61 10.06
CA LYS A 231 -0.70 4.17 10.75
C LYS A 231 -1.18 2.83 10.19
N ILE A 232 -1.56 1.94 11.10
CA ILE A 232 -2.01 0.58 10.83
C ILE A 232 -3.42 0.47 11.38
N LYS A 233 -4.42 0.53 10.49
CA LYS A 233 -5.82 0.41 10.84
C LYS A 233 -6.23 -1.06 10.79
N ILE A 234 -6.80 -1.55 11.87
CA ILE A 234 -7.20 -2.93 12.10
C ILE A 234 -8.72 -2.97 12.34
N THR A 235 -9.43 -3.79 11.57
CA THR A 235 -10.89 -3.95 11.62
C THR A 235 -11.26 -5.43 11.72
N PRO A 236 -12.08 -5.88 12.69
CA PRO A 236 -12.78 -5.08 13.69
C PRO A 236 -11.86 -4.50 14.78
N GLN A 237 -12.44 -3.62 15.60
CA GLN A 237 -11.80 -3.03 16.77
C GLN A 237 -11.30 -4.09 17.75
N LEU A 238 -10.08 -3.92 18.25
CA LEU A 238 -9.45 -4.73 19.29
C LEU A 238 -9.34 -3.95 20.60
N PRO A 239 -9.38 -4.62 21.76
CA PRO A 239 -9.51 -3.93 23.06
C PRO A 239 -8.28 -3.09 23.41
N ASP A 240 -7.08 -3.63 23.16
CA ASP A 240 -5.83 -2.98 23.52
C ASP A 240 -4.66 -3.38 22.61
N LEU A 241 -3.53 -2.72 22.82
CA LEU A 241 -2.31 -2.90 22.05
C LEU A 241 -1.66 -4.26 22.32
N GLN A 242 -1.78 -4.78 23.54
CA GLN A 242 -1.19 -6.06 23.92
C GLN A 242 -1.88 -7.21 23.15
N THR A 243 -3.19 -7.14 23.00
CA THR A 243 -4.01 -8.06 22.20
C THR A 243 -3.56 -8.02 20.75
N ILE A 244 -3.37 -6.83 20.17
CA ILE A 244 -2.85 -6.68 18.80
C ILE A 244 -1.47 -7.35 18.66
N PHE A 245 -0.56 -7.13 19.61
CA PHE A 245 0.79 -7.68 19.56
C PHE A 245 0.84 -9.19 19.73
N ASN A 246 0.00 -9.74 20.62
CA ASN A 246 -0.11 -11.18 20.85
C ASN A 246 -0.72 -11.91 19.64
N ASP A 247 -1.80 -11.36 19.07
CA ASP A 247 -2.55 -12.01 18.00
C ASP A 247 -1.89 -11.89 16.63
N ARG A 248 -1.03 -10.87 16.44
CA ARG A 248 -0.51 -10.52 15.11
C ARG A 248 1.01 -10.55 15.08
N SER A 249 1.64 -9.47 15.50
CA SER A 249 3.08 -9.31 15.48
C SER A 249 3.44 -7.98 16.14
N THR A 250 4.65 -7.90 16.68
CA THR A 250 5.30 -6.63 17.01
C THR A 250 6.19 -6.13 15.87
N ALA A 251 6.40 -6.91 14.80
CA ALA A 251 7.29 -6.55 13.71
C ALA A 251 6.59 -5.72 12.63
N LEU A 252 7.00 -4.47 12.48
CA LEU A 252 6.69 -3.61 11.33
C LEU A 252 7.86 -3.63 10.36
N LYS A 253 7.71 -4.28 9.20
CA LYS A 253 8.77 -4.32 8.19
C LYS A 253 8.74 -3.04 7.34
N ILE A 254 9.82 -2.27 7.37
CA ILE A 254 10.00 -1.06 6.56
C ILE A 254 10.94 -1.39 5.43
N LYS A 255 10.52 -1.12 4.18
CA LYS A 255 11.30 -1.40 2.98
C LYS A 255 11.46 -0.12 2.18
N THR A 256 12.68 0.10 1.68
CA THR A 256 12.95 1.10 0.67
C THR A 256 13.49 0.47 -0.61
N SER A 257 13.28 1.10 -1.77
CA SER A 257 13.56 0.48 -3.07
C SER A 257 15.05 0.28 -3.36
N GLY A 258 15.91 1.21 -2.94
CA GLY A 258 17.35 1.17 -3.22
C GLY A 258 18.15 0.66 -2.03
N THR A 259 18.01 1.31 -0.88
CA THR A 259 18.86 1.07 0.29
C THR A 259 18.53 -0.24 1.02
N ALA A 260 17.25 -0.54 1.25
CA ALA A 260 16.83 -1.75 1.95
C ALA A 260 15.74 -2.52 1.18
N PRO A 261 16.07 -3.12 0.01
CA PRO A 261 15.09 -3.78 -0.86
C PRO A 261 14.47 -5.05 -0.26
N ALA A 262 15.15 -5.69 0.71
CA ALA A 262 14.60 -6.80 1.49
C ALA A 262 13.74 -6.33 2.69
N GLY A 263 13.86 -5.05 3.06
CA GLY A 263 13.23 -4.43 4.24
C GLY A 263 13.88 -4.83 5.56
N GLN A 264 13.62 -4.02 6.59
CA GLN A 264 14.11 -4.20 7.96
C GLN A 264 12.95 -4.18 8.94
N ASP A 265 13.03 -5.01 9.98
CA ASP A 265 11.96 -5.11 10.98
C ASP A 265 12.18 -4.08 12.09
N TYR A 266 11.20 -3.21 12.27
CA TYR A 266 11.09 -2.30 13.40
C TYR A 266 10.13 -2.89 14.44
N THR A 267 10.60 -3.06 15.67
CA THR A 267 9.78 -3.63 16.75
C THR A 267 8.88 -2.57 17.39
N LEU A 268 7.58 -2.78 17.28
CA LEU A 268 6.54 -2.01 17.95
C LEU A 268 6.46 -2.40 19.43
N THR A 269 6.37 -1.40 20.30
CA THR A 269 6.24 -1.54 21.75
C THR A 269 5.25 -0.51 22.29
N SER A 270 4.79 -0.69 23.53
CA SER A 270 3.90 0.28 24.19
C SER A 270 4.53 1.65 24.41
N GLN A 271 5.85 1.78 24.34
CA GLN A 271 6.57 3.04 24.49
C GLN A 271 6.74 3.81 23.17
N ASN A 272 6.75 3.13 22.03
CA ASN A 272 7.01 3.73 20.72
C ASN A 272 5.79 3.72 19.78
N THR A 273 4.64 3.23 20.26
CA THR A 273 3.38 3.22 19.52
C THR A 273 2.26 3.86 20.30
N THR A 274 1.34 4.48 19.57
CA THR A 274 0.09 5.04 20.11
C THR A 274 -1.08 4.25 19.56
N LEU A 275 -1.98 3.81 20.43
CA LEU A 275 -3.25 3.19 20.05
C LEU A 275 -4.35 4.25 19.98
N VAL A 276 -5.05 4.33 18.85
CA VAL A 276 -6.26 5.14 18.67
C VAL A 276 -7.44 4.22 18.40
N GLN A 277 -8.55 4.48 19.07
CA GLN A 277 -9.76 3.67 18.96
C GLN A 277 -10.83 4.44 18.18
N GLY A 278 -11.45 3.79 17.21
CA GLY A 278 -12.56 4.32 16.44
C GLY A 278 -13.74 3.36 16.41
N ILE A 279 -14.86 3.80 15.86
CA ILE A 279 -16.07 2.97 15.76
C ILE A 279 -15.78 1.78 14.84
N GLY A 280 -15.63 0.59 15.43
CA GLY A 280 -15.39 -0.65 14.69
C GLY A 280 -13.96 -0.86 14.21
N TYR A 281 -12.98 -0.04 14.61
CA TYR A 281 -11.57 -0.25 14.28
C TYR A 281 -10.61 0.21 15.38
N SER A 282 -9.40 -0.34 15.36
CA SER A 282 -8.24 0.11 16.14
C SER A 282 -7.15 0.59 15.20
N GLU A 283 -6.44 1.65 15.55
CA GLU A 283 -5.35 2.20 14.73
C GLU A 283 -4.07 2.31 15.54
N VAL A 284 -3.03 1.58 15.12
CA VAL A 284 -1.69 1.65 15.70
C VAL A 284 -0.91 2.71 14.94
N ARG A 285 -0.41 3.71 15.64
CA ARG A 285 0.37 4.83 15.10
C ARG A 285 1.82 4.74 15.57
N VAL A 286 2.75 4.89 14.65
CA VAL A 286 4.19 4.95 14.92
C VAL A 286 4.84 6.11 14.15
N SER A 287 5.83 6.74 14.76
CA SER A 287 6.56 7.89 14.19
C SER A 287 8.05 7.61 14.32
N LEU A 288 8.76 7.54 13.19
CA LEU A 288 10.19 7.27 13.13
C LEU A 288 10.96 8.53 12.72
N THR A 289 11.98 8.89 13.48
CA THR A 289 12.90 9.97 13.10
C THR A 289 13.84 9.51 11.98
N ARG A 290 14.45 10.47 11.27
CA ARG A 290 15.47 10.16 10.25
C ARG A 290 16.61 9.32 10.82
N ASP A 291 17.08 9.61 12.03
CA ASP A 291 18.17 8.87 12.67
C ASP A 291 17.78 7.44 13.05
N GLN A 292 16.52 7.21 13.44
CA GLN A 292 16.02 5.85 13.67
C GLN A 292 16.01 5.04 12.37
N LEU A 293 15.60 5.65 11.25
CA LEU A 293 15.60 4.99 9.95
C LEU A 293 17.03 4.68 9.46
N LYS A 294 17.98 5.59 9.69
CA LYS A 294 19.41 5.35 9.43
C LYS A 294 19.97 4.22 10.29
N THR A 295 19.67 4.23 11.59
CA THR A 295 20.10 3.19 12.54
C THR A 295 19.52 1.82 12.17
N LEU A 296 18.28 1.80 11.68
CA LEU A 296 17.63 0.59 11.17
C LEU A 296 18.26 0.09 9.85
N GLY A 297 19.05 0.92 9.16
CA GLY A 297 19.66 0.59 7.89
C GLY A 297 18.69 0.63 6.70
N VAL A 298 17.56 1.33 6.83
CA VAL A 298 16.60 1.53 5.71
C VAL A 298 16.88 2.80 4.91
N LEU A 299 17.78 3.65 5.40
CA LEU A 299 18.25 4.84 4.71
C LEU A 299 19.76 5.00 4.96
N PRO A 300 20.54 5.49 3.98
CA PRO A 300 21.97 5.65 4.14
C PRO A 300 22.29 6.89 4.97
N SER A 301 23.54 6.99 5.41
CA SER A 301 24.11 8.28 5.77
C SER A 301 24.07 9.18 4.54
N GLN A 302 23.65 10.42 4.73
CA GLN A 302 23.27 11.29 3.63
C GLN A 302 24.44 11.74 2.74
N GLU A 303 25.70 11.49 3.11
CA GLU A 303 26.91 11.96 2.42
C GLU A 303 27.84 10.80 1.99
N ALA A 304 27.35 9.56 2.03
CA ALA A 304 28.25 8.40 1.90
C ALA A 304 27.54 7.11 1.54
N ASP A 305 27.12 6.96 0.29
CA ASP A 305 26.98 5.61 -0.28
C ASP A 305 28.00 5.30 -1.40
N SER A 306 28.79 6.28 -1.85
CA SER A 306 29.78 6.16 -2.94
C SER A 306 29.15 5.74 -4.28
N ILE A 307 27.82 5.81 -4.39
CA ILE A 307 27.07 5.47 -5.58
C ILE A 307 26.69 6.79 -6.22
N THR A 308 27.11 7.00 -7.47
CA THR A 308 26.59 8.15 -8.20
C THR A 308 25.10 7.94 -8.47
N GLU A 309 24.26 8.91 -8.16
CA GLU A 309 22.86 8.88 -8.49
C GLU A 309 22.36 10.17 -9.15
N LYS A 310 21.18 10.06 -9.74
CA LYS A 310 20.53 11.16 -10.44
C LYS A 310 19.05 11.24 -10.11
N ALA A 311 18.51 12.45 -10.16
CA ALA A 311 17.07 12.71 -10.16
C ALA A 311 16.75 13.86 -11.10
N TRP A 312 15.49 13.94 -11.54
CA TRP A 312 15.08 15.06 -12.39
C TRP A 312 13.62 15.47 -12.24
N LEU A 313 13.35 16.73 -12.53
CA LEU A 313 12.03 17.33 -12.54
C LEU A 313 11.84 18.10 -13.84
N ASP A 314 10.70 17.92 -14.49
CA ASP A 314 10.43 18.53 -15.79
C ASP A 314 8.97 18.97 -15.94
N HIS A 315 8.80 20.25 -16.24
CA HIS A 315 7.50 20.88 -16.46
C HIS A 315 6.94 20.68 -17.89
N GLY A 316 7.71 20.07 -18.78
CA GLY A 316 7.38 19.88 -20.18
C GLY A 316 6.14 19.03 -20.45
N SER A 317 5.64 19.14 -21.67
CA SER A 317 4.54 18.34 -22.20
C SER A 317 4.98 16.93 -22.62
N SER A 318 4.05 15.98 -22.57
CA SER A 318 4.26 14.63 -23.11
C SER A 318 4.33 14.58 -24.64
N SER A 319 3.95 15.68 -25.32
CA SER A 319 4.06 15.79 -26.78
C SER A 319 5.47 16.19 -27.20
N ALA A 320 6.18 15.31 -27.91
CA ALA A 320 7.52 15.57 -28.45
C ALA A 320 7.59 16.77 -29.42
N SER A 321 6.46 17.23 -29.96
CA SER A 321 6.38 18.41 -30.82
C SER A 321 6.12 19.72 -30.06
N ALA A 322 5.86 19.66 -28.75
CA ALA A 322 5.65 20.86 -27.96
C ALA A 322 6.97 21.64 -27.80
N PRO A 323 6.94 22.99 -27.78
CA PRO A 323 8.13 23.81 -27.57
C PRO A 323 8.83 23.57 -26.22
N SER A 324 8.07 23.10 -25.22
CA SER A 324 8.56 22.58 -23.94
C SER A 324 7.95 21.18 -23.76
N ASN A 325 8.79 20.16 -23.78
CA ASN A 325 8.48 18.74 -23.76
C ASN A 325 9.49 17.98 -22.88
N LEU A 326 9.34 16.66 -22.76
CA LEU A 326 10.18 15.86 -21.86
C LEU A 326 11.49 15.34 -22.48
N THR A 327 11.91 15.81 -23.66
CA THR A 327 12.99 15.17 -24.43
C THR A 327 14.35 15.34 -23.75
N ASP A 328 14.63 16.51 -23.22
CA ASP A 328 15.83 16.84 -22.44
C ASP A 328 15.87 16.10 -21.11
N GLY A 329 14.77 16.04 -20.36
CA GLY A 329 14.66 15.23 -19.14
C GLY A 329 14.87 13.73 -19.41
N ASN A 330 14.30 13.20 -20.50
CA ASN A 330 14.54 11.82 -20.93
C ASN A 330 15.98 11.61 -21.44
N ALA A 331 16.61 12.62 -22.06
CA ALA A 331 18.01 12.58 -22.45
C ALA A 331 18.93 12.55 -21.21
N PHE A 332 18.60 13.31 -20.17
CA PHE A 332 19.29 13.25 -18.88
C PHE A 332 19.16 11.86 -18.25
N GLU A 333 17.94 11.30 -18.23
CA GLU A 333 17.70 9.96 -17.71
C GLU A 333 18.48 8.88 -18.49
N SER A 334 18.48 8.92 -19.82
CA SER A 334 19.13 7.88 -20.62
C SER A 334 20.64 8.06 -20.77
N GLY A 335 21.14 9.30 -20.67
CA GLY A 335 22.55 9.65 -20.87
C GLY A 335 23.48 9.30 -19.71
N LEU A 336 22.92 8.99 -18.53
CA LEU A 336 23.67 8.59 -17.34
C LEU A 336 23.29 7.18 -16.91
N SER A 337 24.21 6.21 -17.04
CA SER A 337 24.01 4.84 -16.55
C SER A 337 24.36 4.72 -15.06
N VAL A 338 23.69 5.51 -14.23
CA VAL A 338 23.85 5.58 -12.78
C VAL A 338 22.50 5.37 -12.08
N GLU A 339 22.49 5.16 -10.76
CA GLU A 339 21.25 4.89 -10.01
C GLU A 339 20.28 6.06 -10.13
N THR A 340 18.98 5.76 -10.23
CA THR A 340 17.93 6.77 -10.35
C THR A 340 17.19 6.93 -9.04
N ARG A 341 17.22 8.14 -8.48
CA ARG A 341 16.42 8.57 -7.33
C ARG A 341 15.03 9.08 -7.74
N GLY A 342 14.60 8.70 -8.95
CA GLY A 342 13.27 8.96 -9.49
C GLY A 342 13.17 10.24 -10.30
N LYS A 343 11.99 10.45 -10.86
CA LYS A 343 11.66 11.65 -11.63
C LYS A 343 10.33 12.25 -11.22
N SER A 344 10.11 13.50 -11.59
CA SER A 344 8.88 14.22 -11.31
C SER A 344 8.40 15.00 -12.53
N THR A 345 7.19 14.70 -13.02
CA THR A 345 6.62 15.31 -14.23
C THR A 345 5.11 15.52 -14.06
N HIS A 346 4.42 16.11 -15.03
CA HIS A 346 2.95 16.17 -15.01
C HIS A 346 2.27 14.81 -15.30
N PHE A 347 3.04 13.74 -15.50
CA PHE A 347 2.56 12.44 -15.96
C PHE A 347 3.13 11.30 -15.10
N GLY A 348 2.55 10.10 -15.21
CA GLY A 348 3.05 8.92 -14.52
C GLY A 348 2.65 8.84 -13.04
N ASN A 349 3.19 7.84 -12.36
CA ASN A 349 2.97 7.53 -10.94
C ASN A 349 4.14 6.70 -10.39
N LEU A 350 4.14 6.38 -9.09
CA LEU A 350 5.22 5.63 -8.43
C LEU A 350 5.35 4.16 -8.90
N GLU A 351 4.47 3.70 -9.78
CA GLU A 351 4.60 2.40 -10.47
C GLU A 351 5.39 2.49 -11.79
N SER A 352 5.73 3.69 -12.26
CA SER A 352 6.53 3.90 -13.47
C SER A 352 7.98 3.40 -13.31
N SER A 353 8.71 3.24 -14.43
CA SER A 353 10.15 2.91 -14.44
C SER A 353 10.94 3.91 -15.30
N PRO A 354 11.87 4.71 -14.73
CA PRO A 354 12.04 4.91 -13.30
C PRO A 354 10.75 5.48 -12.67
N PRO A 355 10.52 5.27 -11.37
CA PRO A 355 9.28 5.74 -10.74
C PRO A 355 9.16 7.27 -10.82
N ASN A 356 7.94 7.74 -11.10
CA ASN A 356 7.64 9.10 -11.54
C ASN A 356 6.53 9.70 -10.68
N SER A 357 6.75 10.81 -9.98
CA SER A 357 5.69 11.49 -9.23
C SER A 357 5.12 12.67 -10.01
N HIS A 358 3.89 13.07 -9.67
CA HIS A 358 3.43 14.40 -10.06
C HIS A 358 4.34 15.47 -9.46
N ILE A 359 4.44 16.61 -10.16
CA ILE A 359 5.23 17.76 -9.69
C ILE A 359 4.73 18.24 -8.34
N ASP A 360 5.65 18.29 -7.38
CA ASP A 360 5.43 18.81 -6.05
C ASP A 360 6.70 19.51 -5.53
N LYS A 361 6.52 20.53 -4.69
CA LYS A 361 7.63 21.29 -4.09
C LYS A 361 8.55 20.40 -3.24
N THR A 362 8.01 19.41 -2.54
CA THR A 362 8.82 18.50 -1.71
C THR A 362 9.77 17.63 -2.55
N PHE A 363 9.41 17.24 -3.77
CA PHE A 363 10.33 16.54 -4.67
C PHE A 363 11.50 17.44 -5.10
N PHE A 364 11.21 18.70 -5.43
CA PHE A 364 12.26 19.69 -5.76
C PHE A 364 13.21 19.92 -4.57
N ILE A 365 12.67 20.09 -3.36
CA ILE A 365 13.48 20.24 -2.14
C ILE A 365 14.33 19.00 -1.89
N ALA A 366 13.74 17.82 -2.06
CA ALA A 366 14.43 16.56 -1.82
C ALA A 366 15.56 16.31 -2.83
N ALA A 367 15.39 16.76 -4.08
CA ALA A 367 16.31 16.51 -5.20
C ALA A 367 16.65 15.02 -5.37
N GLY A 368 15.64 14.16 -5.17
CA GLY A 368 15.78 12.71 -5.18
C GLY A 368 15.00 12.05 -4.03
N ARG A 369 14.58 10.81 -4.25
CA ARG A 369 13.86 10.03 -3.25
C ARG A 369 14.09 8.53 -3.38
N GLU A 370 13.75 7.81 -2.32
CA GLU A 370 13.46 6.37 -2.39
C GLU A 370 11.96 6.11 -2.31
N ILE A 371 11.52 5.01 -2.93
CA ILE A 371 10.19 4.48 -2.66
C ILE A 371 10.23 3.78 -1.31
N ILE A 372 9.33 4.16 -0.41
CA ILE A 372 9.13 3.51 0.88
C ILE A 372 7.80 2.76 0.91
N THR A 373 7.82 1.58 1.52
CA THR A 373 6.64 0.75 1.83
C THR A 373 6.76 0.20 3.25
N ALA A 374 5.63 -0.07 3.88
CA ALA A 374 5.55 -0.72 5.17
C ALA A 374 4.71 -1.99 5.07
N ARG A 375 5.10 -3.03 5.79
CA ARG A 375 4.36 -4.29 5.87
C ARG A 375 4.13 -4.67 7.33
N PHE A 376 2.89 -5.03 7.64
CA PHE A 376 2.48 -5.52 8.95
C PHE A 376 1.58 -6.74 8.75
N GLY A 377 1.98 -7.89 9.31
CA GLY A 377 1.39 -9.18 8.95
C GLY A 377 1.52 -9.44 7.45
N ASN A 378 0.38 -9.72 6.81
CA ASN A 378 0.28 -9.99 5.38
C ASN A 378 -0.09 -8.76 4.52
N SER A 379 -0.34 -7.60 5.15
CA SER A 379 -0.71 -6.37 4.44
C SER A 379 0.51 -5.51 4.15
N VAL A 380 0.54 -4.89 2.97
CA VAL A 380 1.58 -3.96 2.52
C VAL A 380 0.92 -2.61 2.21
N SER A 381 1.55 -1.52 2.62
CA SER A 381 1.10 -0.17 2.31
C SER A 381 1.23 0.13 0.81
N PRO A 382 0.47 1.11 0.28
CA PRO A 382 0.82 1.76 -0.97
C PRO A 382 2.25 2.32 -0.95
N LYS A 383 2.86 2.49 -2.14
CA LYS A 383 4.15 3.16 -2.30
C LYS A 383 4.05 4.63 -1.89
N ARG A 384 5.06 5.09 -1.17
CA ARG A 384 5.26 6.50 -0.83
C ARG A 384 6.71 6.89 -1.05
N GLN A 385 7.02 8.16 -0.85
CA GLN A 385 8.33 8.73 -1.15
C GLN A 385 8.98 9.24 0.12
N ILE A 386 10.28 8.96 0.28
CA ILE A 386 11.10 9.49 1.36
C ILE A 386 12.38 10.08 0.77
N MET A 387 12.80 11.24 1.27
CA MET A 387 13.96 11.95 0.75
C MET A 387 15.20 11.04 0.79
N ASN A 388 15.83 10.89 -0.36
CA ASN A 388 17.17 10.34 -0.50
C ASN A 388 17.76 11.07 -1.70
N GLN A 389 18.54 12.09 -1.38
CA GLN A 389 19.04 13.05 -2.35
C GLN A 389 19.96 12.35 -3.34
N ALA A 390 20.01 12.84 -4.57
CA ALA A 390 20.96 12.36 -5.58
C ALA A 390 22.17 13.30 -5.64
N ASP A 391 23.28 12.85 -6.23
CA ASP A 391 24.40 13.77 -6.54
C ASP A 391 24.05 14.74 -7.68
N LEU A 392 23.29 14.27 -8.68
CA LEU A 392 22.95 15.03 -9.88
C LEU A 392 21.45 15.29 -9.97
N PHE A 393 21.05 16.56 -9.86
CA PHE A 393 19.65 16.96 -10.02
C PHE A 393 19.45 17.83 -11.26
N TYR A 394 18.58 17.37 -12.16
CA TYR A 394 18.21 18.10 -13.36
C TYR A 394 16.82 18.72 -13.21
N TYR A 395 16.72 20.03 -13.38
CA TYR A 395 15.46 20.76 -13.44
C TYR A 395 15.26 21.34 -14.84
N SER A 396 14.11 21.04 -15.46
CA SER A 396 13.66 21.66 -16.71
C SER A 396 12.34 22.40 -16.51
N GLY A 397 12.33 23.66 -16.91
CA GLY A 397 11.18 24.54 -16.75
C GLY A 397 11.58 26.02 -16.86
N HIS A 398 10.61 26.90 -16.67
CA HIS A 398 10.89 28.34 -16.70
C HIS A 398 11.50 28.84 -15.39
N GLY A 399 12.13 30.00 -15.46
CA GLY A 399 12.60 30.76 -14.32
C GLY A 399 12.29 32.24 -14.51
N ASN A 400 12.06 32.93 -13.40
CA ASN A 400 11.82 34.36 -13.37
C ASN A 400 13.07 35.06 -12.81
N HIS A 401 13.68 35.91 -13.63
CA HIS A 401 14.89 36.64 -13.24
C HIS A 401 14.62 37.61 -12.09
N ALA A 402 13.45 38.25 -12.06
CA ALA A 402 13.14 39.34 -11.15
C ALA A 402 13.04 38.93 -9.66
N ASP A 403 12.79 37.65 -9.39
CA ASP A 403 12.60 37.11 -8.03
C ASP A 403 13.42 35.83 -7.77
N ALA A 404 14.21 35.38 -8.76
CA ALA A 404 14.96 34.13 -8.73
C ALA A 404 14.10 32.86 -8.55
N ILE A 405 12.78 32.94 -8.83
CA ILE A 405 11.84 31.84 -8.63
C ILE A 405 11.74 31.01 -9.91
N LEU A 406 11.85 29.69 -9.74
CA LEU A 406 11.60 28.70 -10.78
C LEU A 406 10.10 28.39 -10.90
N GLN A 407 9.66 28.00 -12.10
CA GLN A 407 8.33 27.47 -12.36
C GLN A 407 7.95 26.41 -11.32
N GLY A 408 6.70 26.42 -10.86
CA GLY A 408 6.28 25.64 -9.69
C GLY A 408 6.43 26.42 -8.36
N GLY A 409 6.97 27.63 -8.40
CA GLY A 409 7.12 28.48 -7.21
C GLY A 409 8.28 28.03 -6.32
N PHE A 410 9.33 27.47 -6.93
CA PHE A 410 10.50 26.98 -6.22
C PHE A 410 11.52 28.11 -6.06
N ALA A 411 11.80 28.48 -4.82
CA ALA A 411 12.68 29.58 -4.47
C ALA A 411 13.95 29.07 -3.78
N PRO A 412 15.07 29.82 -3.81
CA PRO A 412 16.31 29.44 -3.11
C PRO A 412 16.12 29.12 -1.62
N ILE A 413 15.19 29.82 -0.96
CA ILE A 413 14.90 29.62 0.46
C ILE A 413 14.28 28.24 0.75
N ASP A 414 13.57 27.64 -0.21
CA ASP A 414 12.91 26.34 -0.03
C ASP A 414 13.93 25.22 0.17
N VAL A 415 15.13 25.35 -0.43
CA VAL A 415 16.16 24.30 -0.49
C VAL A 415 17.31 24.52 0.50
N THR A 416 17.31 25.66 1.20
CA THR A 416 18.35 26.03 2.16
C THR A 416 18.40 25.01 3.30
N GLY A 417 19.57 24.40 3.51
CA GLY A 417 19.76 23.35 4.51
C GLY A 417 19.27 21.96 4.07
N TYR A 418 18.82 21.81 2.82
CA TYR A 418 18.50 20.51 2.20
C TYR A 418 19.48 20.12 1.10
N TRP A 419 19.88 21.05 0.25
CA TRP A 419 20.78 20.79 -0.89
C TRP A 419 22.27 20.78 -0.50
N ASN A 420 22.59 20.96 0.77
CA ASN A 420 23.96 20.88 1.31
C ASN A 420 24.23 19.51 1.98
N LYS A 421 23.52 18.45 1.57
CA LYS A 421 23.53 17.17 2.27
C LYS A 421 24.07 15.98 1.46
N ASP A 422 24.09 16.04 0.14
CA ASP A 422 24.57 14.99 -0.78
C ASP A 422 24.66 15.53 -2.22
N LEU A 423 23.85 16.55 -2.53
CA LEU A 423 23.73 17.08 -3.88
C LEU A 423 25.01 17.78 -4.36
N ASP A 424 25.69 17.19 -5.33
CA ASP A 424 26.91 17.74 -5.93
C ASP A 424 26.62 18.79 -7.01
N CYS A 425 25.69 18.49 -7.92
CA CYS A 425 25.42 19.34 -9.07
C CYS A 425 23.93 19.49 -9.34
N VAL A 426 23.51 20.74 -9.46
CA VAL A 426 22.18 21.11 -9.93
C VAL A 426 22.29 21.72 -11.31
N ILE A 427 21.61 21.09 -12.28
CA ILE A 427 21.44 21.62 -13.62
C ILE A 427 20.08 22.31 -13.69
N VAL A 428 20.09 23.62 -13.90
CA VAL A 428 18.88 24.41 -14.14
C VAL A 428 18.78 24.70 -15.63
N ALA A 429 18.05 23.85 -16.35
CA ALA A 429 17.68 24.05 -17.75
C ALA A 429 16.48 25.01 -17.88
N GLY A 430 16.58 26.14 -17.18
CA GLY A 430 15.56 27.17 -17.14
C GLY A 430 16.14 28.57 -17.25
N CYS A 431 15.30 29.52 -17.63
CA CYS A 431 15.74 30.90 -17.86
C CYS A 431 16.21 31.58 -16.56
N ALA A 432 17.46 32.06 -16.59
CA ALA A 432 17.97 33.24 -15.89
C ALA A 432 17.97 33.28 -14.35
N VAL A 433 17.80 32.16 -13.65
CA VAL A 433 17.90 32.18 -12.18
C VAL A 433 19.33 32.07 -11.65
N LEU A 434 20.32 31.77 -12.49
CA LEU A 434 21.75 31.65 -12.11
C LEU A 434 22.60 32.84 -12.58
N ASP A 435 21.97 33.91 -13.04
CA ASP A 435 22.66 35.11 -13.50
C ASP A 435 23.34 35.84 -12.35
N ILE A 436 24.61 36.20 -12.52
CA ILE A 436 25.35 37.06 -11.60
C ILE A 436 25.50 38.43 -12.24
N LYS A 437 25.05 39.46 -11.52
CA LYS A 437 25.09 40.84 -11.97
C LYS A 437 26.50 41.24 -12.42
N ASP A 438 26.56 42.15 -13.39
CA ASP A 438 27.77 42.80 -13.90
C ASP A 438 28.76 41.93 -14.70
N TYR A 439 28.65 40.61 -14.67
CA TYR A 439 29.55 39.75 -15.44
C TYR A 439 28.96 39.37 -16.80
N ARG A 440 27.80 38.69 -16.81
CA ARG A 440 27.15 38.36 -18.08
C ARG A 440 26.45 39.57 -18.69
N ALA A 441 25.79 40.36 -17.87
CA ALA A 441 25.12 41.59 -18.23
C ALA A 441 25.94 42.48 -19.16
N GLN A 442 27.20 42.72 -18.80
CA GLN A 442 28.11 43.63 -19.49
C GLN A 442 28.70 43.01 -20.77
N SER A 443 28.50 41.71 -20.99
CA SER A 443 28.96 40.97 -22.16
C SER A 443 27.97 40.94 -23.33
N PHE A 444 26.72 41.38 -23.12
CA PHE A 444 25.73 41.39 -24.19
C PHE A 444 26.01 42.47 -25.25
N LEU A 445 25.76 42.14 -26.52
CA LEU A 445 25.65 43.16 -27.58
C LEU A 445 24.59 44.22 -27.20
N PRO A 446 24.71 45.49 -27.64
CA PRO A 446 23.89 46.60 -27.15
C PRO A 446 22.36 46.39 -27.19
N LEU A 447 21.85 45.72 -28.22
CA LEU A 447 20.41 45.41 -28.34
C LEU A 447 19.94 44.32 -27.38
N SER A 448 20.80 43.33 -27.11
CA SER A 448 20.54 42.26 -26.14
C SER A 448 20.63 42.81 -24.72
N TRP A 449 21.58 43.70 -24.46
CA TRP A 449 21.70 44.42 -23.19
C TRP A 449 20.44 45.22 -22.86
N LEU A 450 19.88 45.96 -23.82
CA LEU A 450 18.68 46.77 -23.58
C LEU A 450 17.45 45.91 -23.26
N LYS A 451 17.30 44.78 -23.96
CA LYS A 451 16.27 43.79 -23.64
C LYS A 451 16.48 43.25 -22.22
N TRP A 452 17.74 43.06 -21.80
CA TRP A 452 18.06 42.55 -20.48
C TRP A 452 17.82 43.45 -19.31
N TYR A 453 18.26 44.68 -19.47
CA TYR A 453 17.95 45.70 -18.50
C TYR A 453 16.43 45.83 -18.31
N ALA A 454 15.65 45.79 -19.40
CA ALA A 454 14.19 45.87 -19.35
C ALA A 454 13.49 44.66 -18.68
N ALA A 455 14.16 43.52 -18.53
CA ALA A 455 13.62 42.32 -17.90
C ALA A 455 14.01 42.15 -16.41
N GLY A 456 14.64 43.15 -15.79
CA GLY A 456 15.07 43.08 -14.40
C GLY A 456 16.58 42.92 -14.20
N GLY A 457 17.38 43.16 -15.24
CA GLY A 457 18.82 42.86 -15.27
C GLY A 457 19.66 43.35 -14.08
N ASP A 458 19.32 44.46 -13.42
CA ASP A 458 20.10 44.94 -12.27
C ASP A 458 20.12 44.00 -11.04
N TRP A 459 19.35 42.90 -11.09
CA TRP A 459 19.29 41.85 -10.08
C TRP A 459 20.29 40.71 -10.33
N SER A 460 20.77 40.09 -9.25
CA SER A 460 21.73 38.98 -9.26
C SER A 460 21.10 37.69 -8.72
N PRO A 461 20.14 37.05 -9.41
CA PRO A 461 19.42 35.90 -8.88
C PRO A 461 20.35 34.73 -8.52
N GLY A 462 21.46 34.54 -9.26
CA GLY A 462 22.47 33.54 -8.94
C GLY A 462 23.12 33.73 -7.58
N ALA A 463 23.20 34.96 -7.07
CA ALA A 463 23.73 35.23 -5.73
C ALA A 463 22.78 34.73 -4.61
N GLN A 464 21.51 34.50 -4.91
CA GLN A 464 20.57 33.88 -3.99
C GLN A 464 20.61 32.35 -4.04
N TRP A 465 20.91 31.78 -5.22
CA TRP A 465 21.07 30.34 -5.39
C TRP A 465 22.44 29.83 -4.91
N GLU A 466 23.49 30.63 -5.01
CA GLU A 466 24.85 30.29 -4.56
C GLU A 466 24.95 29.68 -3.14
N PRO A 467 24.27 30.21 -2.10
CA PRO A 467 24.36 29.64 -0.75
C PRO A 467 23.49 28.39 -0.50
N THR A 468 22.85 27.83 -1.54
CA THR A 468 21.85 26.75 -1.35
C THR A 468 22.47 25.38 -1.01
N GLY A 469 23.76 25.17 -1.27
CA GLY A 469 24.48 23.96 -0.83
C GLY A 469 25.31 23.24 -1.88
N PRO A 470 24.85 23.03 -3.12
CA PRO A 470 25.54 22.17 -4.07
C PRO A 470 26.93 22.68 -4.45
N SER A 471 27.84 21.75 -4.76
CA SER A 471 29.18 22.07 -5.28
C SER A 471 29.13 22.83 -6.60
N TYR A 472 28.14 22.54 -7.45
CA TYR A 472 27.95 23.18 -8.74
C TYR A 472 26.48 23.54 -8.99
N LEU A 473 26.25 24.80 -9.35
CA LEU A 473 25.00 25.24 -9.96
C LEU A 473 25.30 25.61 -11.41
N ILE A 474 24.77 24.85 -12.36
CA ILE A 474 25.00 25.07 -13.79
C ILE A 474 23.69 25.36 -14.49
N GLY A 475 23.73 26.22 -15.50
CA GLY A 475 22.54 26.61 -16.23
C GLY A 475 22.82 27.72 -17.21
N TYR A 476 21.89 28.67 -17.30
CA TYR A 476 21.92 29.73 -18.30
C TYR A 476 21.58 31.10 -17.74
N ASN A 477 22.22 32.11 -18.31
CA ASN A 477 21.87 33.50 -18.13
C ASN A 477 20.84 33.90 -19.18
N TRP A 478 19.86 34.73 -18.81
CA TRP A 478 18.79 35.23 -19.69
C TRP A 478 17.80 34.16 -20.22
N THR A 479 18.26 33.27 -21.11
CA THR A 479 17.41 32.28 -21.80
C THR A 479 18.06 30.92 -21.69
N ALA A 480 17.31 29.88 -21.34
CA ALA A 480 17.78 28.54 -21.67
C ALA A 480 17.52 28.26 -23.17
N PRO A 481 18.36 27.45 -23.84
CA PRO A 481 18.00 26.78 -25.07
C PRO A 481 16.64 26.09 -24.93
N LEU A 482 15.74 26.32 -25.87
CA LEU A 482 14.46 25.62 -25.93
C LEU A 482 14.64 24.20 -26.49
N ASP A 483 13.63 23.35 -26.34
CA ASP A 483 13.68 21.98 -26.85
C ASP A 483 13.77 21.93 -28.37
N ASN A 484 13.12 22.87 -29.06
CA ASN A 484 13.26 23.02 -30.50
C ASN A 484 14.61 23.63 -30.95
N GLN A 485 15.49 23.95 -30.01
CA GLN A 485 16.86 24.40 -30.24
C GLN A 485 17.91 23.37 -29.77
N ASP A 486 17.49 22.10 -29.65
CA ASP A 486 18.36 20.97 -29.33
C ASP A 486 18.92 20.99 -27.88
N SER A 487 18.10 21.40 -26.91
CA SER A 487 18.42 21.26 -25.47
C SER A 487 18.83 19.82 -25.10
N SER A 488 18.14 18.83 -25.67
CA SER A 488 18.44 17.41 -25.46
C SER A 488 19.82 16.99 -25.99
N GLY A 489 20.28 17.58 -27.10
CA GLY A 489 21.63 17.37 -27.64
C GLY A 489 22.70 17.95 -26.73
N ILE A 490 22.45 19.14 -26.16
CA ILE A 490 23.35 19.76 -25.17
C ILE A 490 23.51 18.85 -23.95
N ILE A 491 22.40 18.37 -23.38
CA ILE A 491 22.46 17.49 -22.20
C ILE A 491 23.14 16.16 -22.54
N SER A 492 22.80 15.53 -23.68
CA SER A 492 23.45 14.29 -24.11
C SER A 492 24.96 14.44 -24.28
N TYR A 493 25.40 15.57 -24.87
CA TYR A 493 26.82 15.85 -25.04
C TYR A 493 27.52 16.15 -23.72
N PHE A 494 26.89 16.94 -22.83
CA PHE A 494 27.40 17.22 -21.49
C PHE A 494 27.68 15.92 -20.72
N LEU A 495 26.70 15.01 -20.68
CA LEU A 495 26.81 13.73 -19.98
C LEU A 495 27.85 12.81 -20.60
N SER A 496 27.94 12.78 -21.94
CA SER A 496 28.99 12.02 -22.65
C SER A 496 30.39 12.51 -22.31
N VAL A 497 30.60 13.83 -22.30
CA VAL A 497 31.92 14.42 -21.98
C VAL A 497 32.27 14.25 -20.51
N LEU A 498 31.29 14.37 -19.62
CA LEU A 498 31.44 14.09 -18.19
C LEU A 498 31.83 12.62 -17.95
N GLY A 499 31.15 11.67 -18.61
CA GLY A 499 31.46 10.24 -18.55
C GLY A 499 32.84 9.86 -19.10
N ASN A 500 33.43 10.72 -19.95
CA ASN A 500 34.81 10.58 -20.43
C ASN A 500 35.86 11.25 -19.51
N GLY A 501 35.46 11.70 -18.32
CA GLY A 501 36.36 12.20 -17.28
C GLY A 501 36.65 13.70 -17.32
N ALA A 502 35.89 14.49 -18.09
CA ALA A 502 35.98 15.95 -18.01
C ALA A 502 35.40 16.47 -16.68
N SER A 503 35.90 17.62 -16.20
CA SER A 503 35.26 18.32 -15.08
C SER A 503 33.88 18.86 -15.49
N ILE A 504 32.97 19.04 -14.52
CA ILE A 504 31.62 19.60 -14.74
C ILE A 504 31.68 20.91 -15.53
N VAL A 505 32.53 21.85 -15.12
CA VAL A 505 32.71 23.14 -15.79
C VAL A 505 33.13 22.97 -17.26
N ASN A 506 34.09 22.08 -17.53
CA ASN A 506 34.58 21.87 -18.90
C ASN A 506 33.60 21.09 -19.78
N ALA A 507 32.89 20.12 -19.21
CA ALA A 507 31.84 19.40 -19.92
C ALA A 507 30.69 20.35 -20.29
N TRP A 508 30.25 21.19 -19.34
CA TRP A 508 29.19 22.18 -19.56
C TRP A 508 29.58 23.20 -20.63
N LYS A 509 30.81 23.71 -20.57
CA LYS A 509 31.40 24.59 -21.59
C LYS A 509 31.33 23.94 -22.98
N GLN A 510 31.86 22.73 -23.14
CA GLN A 510 31.95 22.08 -24.46
C GLN A 510 30.57 21.78 -25.05
N ALA A 511 29.63 21.31 -24.22
CA ALA A 511 28.26 21.04 -24.66
C ALA A 511 27.57 22.30 -25.20
N ASN A 512 27.83 23.45 -24.58
CA ASN A 512 27.18 24.71 -24.92
C ASN A 512 27.89 25.51 -26.01
N ASP A 513 29.16 25.23 -26.30
CA ASP A 513 29.89 25.86 -27.42
C ASP A 513 29.45 25.31 -28.80
N LEU A 514 28.95 24.08 -28.83
CA LEU A 514 28.51 23.40 -30.06
C LEU A 514 27.08 23.77 -30.51
N GLY A 515 26.35 24.57 -29.73
CA GLY A 515 24.93 24.86 -29.95
C GLY A 515 24.52 26.31 -29.69
N VAL A 516 23.23 26.53 -29.43
CA VAL A 516 22.67 27.86 -29.11
C VAL A 516 22.92 28.30 -27.66
N GLY A 517 23.56 27.45 -26.85
CA GLY A 517 23.76 27.61 -25.41
C GLY A 517 24.89 28.56 -25.01
N ARG A 518 25.31 29.48 -25.88
CA ARG A 518 26.40 30.43 -25.58
C ARG A 518 26.08 31.39 -24.44
N ASN A 519 24.90 31.34 -23.87
CA ASN A 519 24.51 32.01 -22.63
C ASN A 519 24.62 31.14 -21.35
N ALA A 520 25.23 29.97 -21.46
CA ALA A 520 25.54 29.10 -20.33
C ALA A 520 26.42 29.79 -19.26
N CYS A 521 26.25 29.36 -18.01
CA CYS A 521 27.01 29.79 -16.85
C CYS A 521 27.19 28.66 -15.83
N VAL A 522 28.14 28.84 -14.91
CA VAL A 522 28.38 27.96 -13.76
C VAL A 522 28.71 28.81 -12.53
N ILE A 523 28.06 28.55 -11.40
CA ILE A 523 28.52 28.94 -10.07
C ILE A 523 29.21 27.72 -9.48
N ASP A 524 30.53 27.78 -9.39
CA ASP A 524 31.41 26.76 -8.82
C ASP A 524 31.62 27.06 -7.32
N CYS A 525 30.85 26.36 -6.49
CA CYS A 525 30.89 26.43 -5.03
C CYS A 525 31.86 25.40 -4.44
N SER A 526 32.47 24.53 -5.24
CA SER A 526 33.47 23.55 -4.79
C SER A 526 34.78 24.21 -4.34
N THR A 527 34.96 25.49 -4.68
CA THR A 527 36.12 26.30 -4.35
C THR A 527 35.76 27.42 -3.37
N ASN A 528 36.70 27.83 -2.51
CA ASN A 528 36.52 28.99 -1.63
C ASN A 528 37.71 29.95 -1.80
N PRO A 529 37.49 31.20 -2.28
CA PRO A 529 36.21 31.78 -2.69
C PRO A 529 35.59 31.10 -3.92
N HIS A 530 34.26 31.12 -4.01
CA HIS A 530 33.51 30.55 -5.13
C HIS A 530 33.88 31.25 -6.45
N VAL A 531 33.72 30.54 -7.57
CA VAL A 531 34.07 31.03 -8.92
C VAL A 531 32.84 31.02 -9.82
N TYR A 532 32.63 32.11 -10.57
CA TYR A 532 31.55 32.22 -11.56
C TYR A 532 32.11 32.15 -12.97
N TRP A 533 31.66 31.19 -13.77
CA TRP A 533 32.04 30.99 -15.17
C TRP A 533 30.93 31.41 -16.12
N TYR A 534 31.28 32.05 -17.23
CA TYR A 534 30.34 32.55 -18.23
C TYR A 534 31.04 32.79 -19.58
N TRP A 535 30.27 33.00 -20.65
CA TRP A 535 30.81 33.48 -21.93
C TRP A 535 30.83 35.01 -21.99
N ASP A 536 31.99 35.58 -22.30
CA ASP A 536 32.20 37.00 -22.54
C ASP A 536 32.27 37.28 -24.06
N GLU A 537 31.45 38.20 -24.55
CA GLU A 537 31.38 38.63 -25.96
C GLU A 537 31.81 40.10 -26.17
N THR A 538 32.27 40.79 -25.13
CA THR A 538 32.65 42.22 -25.20
C THR A 538 33.80 42.51 -26.18
N SER A 539 34.69 41.53 -26.37
CA SER A 539 35.97 41.69 -27.06
C SER A 539 36.02 41.02 -28.45
N GLY A 540 34.88 40.58 -28.99
CA GLY A 540 34.79 39.90 -30.29
C GLY A 540 34.11 38.52 -30.19
N PRO A 541 34.72 37.44 -30.69
CA PRO A 541 34.17 36.09 -30.52
C PRO A 541 33.97 35.74 -29.04
N ALA A 542 32.90 35.03 -28.70
CA ALA A 542 32.60 34.60 -27.34
C ALA A 542 33.76 33.79 -26.73
N ILE A 543 34.20 34.16 -25.52
CA ILE A 543 35.28 33.50 -24.77
C ILE A 543 34.73 32.99 -23.44
N TRP A 544 34.92 31.70 -23.14
CA TRP A 544 34.59 31.14 -21.82
C TRP A 544 35.59 31.66 -20.78
N THR A 545 35.12 32.49 -19.87
CA THR A 545 35.91 33.18 -18.84
C THR A 545 35.33 32.95 -17.44
N ASN A 546 35.99 33.48 -16.42
CA ASN A 546 35.53 33.42 -15.04
C ASN A 546 35.89 34.65 -14.22
N VAL A 547 35.19 34.79 -13.09
CA VAL A 547 35.47 35.75 -12.03
C VAL A 547 35.40 35.07 -10.66
N ILE A 548 36.22 35.54 -9.73
CA ILE A 548 36.34 35.00 -8.38
C ILE A 548 35.57 35.90 -7.42
N LYS A 549 34.73 35.34 -6.54
CA LYS A 549 33.99 36.09 -5.52
C LYS A 549 34.97 36.81 -4.57
N SER A 550 34.89 38.14 -4.47
CA SER A 550 35.76 38.91 -3.57
C SER A 550 35.01 39.42 -2.34
N GLY A 551 35.41 39.00 -1.15
CA GLY A 551 34.91 39.60 0.11
C GLY A 551 33.42 39.38 0.39
N GLY A 552 32.80 38.35 -0.18
CA GLY A 552 31.39 38.00 0.05
C GLY A 552 30.39 38.70 -0.87
N SER A 553 30.83 39.62 -1.72
CA SER A 553 30.02 40.18 -2.82
C SER A 553 30.44 39.56 -4.14
N TRP A 554 29.44 39.24 -4.96
CA TRP A 554 29.62 39.03 -6.38
C TRP A 554 29.67 40.36 -7.11
#